data_AF-A0A7S5T5L0-F1
#
_entry.id   AF-A0A7S5T5L0-F1
#
_cell.length_a   1.000
_cell.length_b   1.000
_cell.length_c   1.000
_cell.angle_alpha   90.00
_cell.angle_beta   90.00
_cell.angle_gamma   90.00
#
_symmetry.space_group_name_H-M   'P 1'
#
loop_
_entity.id
_entity.type
_entity.pdbx_description
1 polymer ?
#
loop_
_entity_poly.entity_id
_entity_poly.type
_entity_poly.pdbx_seq_one_letter_code
_entity_poly.pdbx_strand_id
1 'polypeptide(L)'
;MKIIAISVMFLLCLGHVIATNEDFCNQPMEVGICRALLKRYYYDSAVKRCKVFYYGGCEGNGNNFLTRKECRLKCMPDATPDKPRKPKDKRKNKKNKKQTTPLPPVISLD
;
A
#
# COMPACT_ATOMS: atom_id res chain seq x y z
N MET A 1 -35.16 11.71 -28.61
CA MET A 1 -33.71 11.56 -28.92
C MET A 1 -32.77 11.85 -27.73
N LYS A 2 -33.12 12.72 -26.77
CA LYS A 2 -32.27 13.02 -25.59
C LYS A 2 -32.34 11.98 -24.44
N ILE A 3 -33.46 11.25 -24.33
CA ILE A 3 -33.66 10.21 -23.29
C ILE A 3 -32.79 8.95 -23.55
N ILE A 4 -32.57 8.62 -24.83
CA ILE A 4 -31.73 7.47 -25.25
C ILE A 4 -30.26 7.72 -24.88
N ALA A 5 -29.78 8.97 -24.96
CA ALA A 5 -28.40 9.30 -24.58
C ALA A 5 -28.15 9.24 -23.06
N ILE A 6 -29.17 9.54 -22.24
CA ILE A 6 -29.06 9.52 -20.77
C ILE A 6 -29.05 8.08 -20.24
N SER A 7 -29.86 7.18 -20.82
CA SER A 7 -29.86 5.76 -20.43
C SER A 7 -28.60 5.02 -20.87
N VAL A 8 -28.05 5.34 -22.04
CA VAL A 8 -26.78 4.76 -22.54
C VAL A 8 -25.58 5.25 -21.73
N MET A 9 -25.58 6.52 -21.28
CA MET A 9 -24.55 7.03 -20.38
C MET A 9 -24.60 6.39 -18.98
N PHE A 10 -25.80 6.12 -18.44
CA PHE A 10 -25.91 5.37 -17.19
C PHE A 10 -25.43 3.92 -17.36
N LEU A 11 -25.76 3.25 -18.46
CA LEU A 11 -25.32 1.87 -18.74
C LEU A 11 -23.81 1.77 -19.01
N LEU A 12 -23.19 2.77 -19.65
CA LEU A 12 -21.74 2.85 -19.82
C LEU A 12 -21.01 3.27 -18.53
N CYS A 13 -21.66 4.01 -17.63
CA CYS A 13 -21.10 4.39 -16.33
C CYS A 13 -21.23 3.31 -15.25
N LEU A 14 -22.18 2.37 -15.37
CA LEU A 14 -22.24 1.16 -14.51
C LEU A 14 -21.05 0.21 -14.75
N GLY A 15 -20.27 0.43 -15.81
CA GLY A 15 -19.00 -0.24 -16.10
C GLY A 15 -17.76 0.52 -15.63
N HIS A 16 -17.88 1.64 -14.88
CA HIS A 16 -16.73 2.18 -14.19
C HIS A 16 -16.34 1.19 -13.10
N VAL A 17 -15.27 0.42 -13.36
CA VAL A 17 -14.42 -0.10 -12.29
C VAL A 17 -13.89 1.13 -11.55
N ILE A 18 -14.65 1.60 -10.56
CA ILE A 18 -14.15 2.58 -9.60
C ILE A 18 -13.18 1.80 -8.74
N ALA A 19 -11.94 1.63 -9.21
CA ALA A 19 -10.84 1.11 -8.41
C ALA A 19 -10.63 2.11 -7.28
N THR A 20 -11.27 1.85 -6.15
CA THR A 20 -11.11 2.69 -4.96
C THR A 20 -9.68 2.52 -4.46
N ASN A 21 -9.06 3.59 -3.97
CA ASN A 21 -7.72 3.54 -3.37
C ASN A 21 -7.58 2.51 -2.21
N GLU A 22 -8.68 1.92 -1.75
CA GLU A 22 -8.71 0.93 -0.66
C GLU A 22 -8.19 -0.46 -1.07
N ASP A 23 -8.13 -0.76 -2.36
CA ASP A 23 -7.78 -2.13 -2.81
C ASP A 23 -6.28 -2.43 -2.67
N PHE A 24 -5.39 -1.48 -2.97
CA PHE A 24 -3.95 -1.76 -2.91
C PHE A 24 -3.38 -1.72 -1.49
N CYS A 25 -3.98 -0.98 -0.57
CA CYS A 25 -3.48 -0.93 0.81
C CYS A 25 -3.58 -2.29 1.53
N ASN A 26 -4.47 -3.18 1.06
CA ASN A 26 -4.65 -4.51 1.62
C ASN A 26 -3.84 -5.60 0.91
N GLN A 27 -3.12 -5.26 -0.17
CA GLN A 27 -2.25 -6.20 -0.89
C GLN A 27 -0.97 -6.50 -0.09
N PRO A 28 -0.37 -7.70 -0.25
CA PRO A 28 0.94 -7.99 0.33
C PRO A 28 2.04 -7.14 -0.33
N MET A 29 3.20 -7.02 0.32
CA MET A 29 4.38 -6.52 -0.39
C MET A 29 4.81 -7.50 -1.49
N GLU A 30 5.25 -6.97 -2.63
CA GLU A 30 5.64 -7.78 -3.78
C GLU A 30 6.95 -7.29 -4.39
N VAL A 31 7.95 -8.16 -4.42
CA VAL A 31 9.28 -7.86 -4.98
C VAL A 31 9.23 -7.78 -6.50
N GLY A 32 8.43 -8.65 -7.12
CA GLY A 32 8.37 -8.82 -8.57
C GLY A 32 9.55 -9.59 -9.16
N ILE A 33 9.54 -9.79 -10.48
CA ILE A 33 10.48 -10.69 -11.18
C ILE A 33 11.86 -10.07 -11.42
N CYS A 34 11.94 -8.74 -11.45
CA CYS A 34 13.19 -8.03 -11.67
C CYS A 34 14.08 -8.07 -10.42
N ARG A 35 15.39 -7.78 -10.59
CA ARG A 35 16.41 -7.95 -9.53
C ARG A 35 17.10 -6.65 -9.10
N ALA A 36 16.48 -5.49 -9.32
CA ALA A 36 16.97 -4.24 -8.76
C ALA A 36 16.74 -4.19 -7.24
N LEU A 37 17.53 -3.38 -6.53
CA LEU A 37 17.41 -3.19 -5.09
C LEU A 37 16.79 -1.82 -4.76
N LEU A 38 15.52 -1.63 -5.12
CA LEU A 38 14.85 -0.34 -4.95
C LEU A 38 14.16 -0.25 -3.59
N LYS A 39 14.66 0.62 -2.71
CA LYS A 39 14.02 0.89 -1.42
C LYS A 39 12.63 1.50 -1.63
N ARG A 40 11.60 0.81 -1.18
CA ARG A 40 10.19 1.24 -1.24
C ARG A 40 9.51 1.06 0.11
N TYR A 41 8.28 1.54 0.20
CA TYR A 41 7.44 1.41 1.38
C TYR A 41 6.13 0.71 1.00
N TYR A 42 5.66 -0.19 1.85
CA TYR A 42 4.35 -0.82 1.74
C TYR A 42 3.59 -0.63 3.06
N TYR A 43 2.27 -0.64 3.01
CA TYR A 43 1.40 -0.64 4.17
C TYR A 43 1.19 -2.06 4.67
N ASP A 44 1.56 -2.31 5.93
CA ASP A 44 1.31 -3.56 6.62
C ASP A 44 0.03 -3.39 7.46
N SER A 45 -1.08 -3.93 6.95
CA SER A 45 -2.41 -3.81 7.54
C SER A 45 -2.52 -4.51 8.90
N ALA A 46 -1.75 -5.59 9.12
CA ALA A 46 -1.75 -6.34 10.37
C ALA A 46 -1.24 -5.51 11.54
N VAL A 47 -0.20 -4.69 11.31
CA VAL A 47 0.34 -3.77 12.34
C VAL A 47 -0.08 -2.31 12.16
N LYS A 48 -0.88 -2.02 11.11
CA LYS A 48 -1.33 -0.68 10.71
C LYS A 48 -0.17 0.32 10.54
N ARG A 49 0.91 -0.09 9.85
CA ARG A 49 2.10 0.76 9.65
C ARG A 49 2.75 0.61 8.28
N CYS A 50 3.29 1.70 7.77
CA CYS A 50 4.17 1.71 6.61
C CYS A 50 5.60 1.21 6.94
N LYS A 51 5.99 0.09 6.33
CA LYS A 51 7.29 -0.59 6.49
C LYS A 51 8.10 -0.50 5.20
N VAL A 52 9.42 -0.67 5.32
CA VAL A 52 10.34 -0.68 4.18
C VAL A 52 10.37 -2.09 3.58
N PHE A 53 10.46 -2.17 2.26
CA PHE A 53 10.84 -3.38 1.53
C PHE A 53 11.70 -3.02 0.31
N TYR A 54 12.23 -4.02 -0.37
CA TYR A 54 13.01 -3.84 -1.59
C TYR A 54 12.24 -4.38 -2.79
N TYR A 55 11.93 -3.48 -3.72
CA TYR A 55 11.23 -3.78 -4.96
C TYR A 55 12.23 -4.09 -6.07
N GLY A 56 11.95 -5.15 -6.81
CA GLY A 56 12.76 -5.67 -7.91
C GLY A 56 12.80 -4.78 -9.14
N GLY A 57 11.84 -3.85 -9.29
CA GLY A 57 11.82 -2.86 -10.37
C GLY A 57 10.74 -3.09 -11.43
N CYS A 58 10.16 -4.29 -11.52
CA CYS A 58 9.04 -4.61 -12.39
C CYS A 58 8.11 -5.65 -11.75
N GLU A 59 6.88 -5.80 -12.28
CA GLU A 59 5.90 -6.83 -11.88
C GLU A 59 5.62 -6.89 -10.37
N GLY A 60 5.24 -5.76 -9.77
CA GLY A 60 4.72 -5.71 -8.41
C GLY A 60 3.32 -5.10 -8.36
N ASN A 61 2.75 -4.99 -7.16
CA ASN A 61 1.42 -4.42 -6.96
C ASN A 61 1.42 -2.97 -6.45
N GLY A 62 0.22 -2.44 -6.21
CA GLY A 62 -0.01 -1.04 -5.84
C GLY A 62 0.39 -0.68 -4.41
N ASN A 63 0.67 -1.68 -3.54
CA ASN A 63 1.19 -1.45 -2.20
C ASN A 63 2.69 -1.12 -2.20
N ASN A 64 3.08 -0.12 -2.99
CA ASN A 64 4.46 0.21 -3.30
C ASN A 64 4.62 1.72 -3.45
N PHE A 65 5.21 2.37 -2.45
CA PHE A 65 5.34 3.81 -2.36
C PHE A 65 6.81 4.23 -2.27
N LEU A 66 7.14 5.39 -2.85
CA LEU A 66 8.51 5.90 -2.84
C LEU A 66 8.91 6.39 -1.45
N THR A 67 7.96 6.95 -0.71
CA THR A 67 8.20 7.52 0.62
C THR A 67 7.23 7.00 1.67
N ARG A 68 7.69 6.97 2.92
CA ARG A 68 6.82 6.68 4.07
C ARG A 68 5.67 7.69 4.21
N LYS A 69 5.87 8.95 3.78
CA LYS A 69 4.81 9.97 3.84
C LYS A 69 3.68 9.62 2.87
N GLU A 70 4.02 9.28 1.64
CA GLU A 70 3.07 8.86 0.61
C GLU A 70 2.26 7.64 1.06
N CYS A 71 2.93 6.59 1.53
CA CYS A 71 2.27 5.38 2.06
C CYS A 71 1.24 5.72 3.15
N ARG A 72 1.60 6.58 4.10
CA ARG A 72 0.68 6.97 5.17
C ARG A 72 -0.50 7.79 4.65
N LEU A 73 -0.25 8.73 3.75
CA LEU A 73 -1.32 9.56 3.19
C LEU A 73 -2.34 8.73 2.42
N LYS A 74 -1.89 7.69 1.71
CA LYS A 74 -2.78 6.82 0.93
C LYS A 74 -3.47 5.74 1.77
N CYS A 75 -2.78 5.12 2.71
CA CYS A 75 -3.29 3.93 3.43
C CYS A 75 -3.63 4.16 4.91
N MET A 76 -3.45 5.37 5.44
CA MET A 76 -3.77 5.70 6.84
C MET A 76 -4.66 6.95 6.92
N PRO A 77 -5.95 6.87 6.54
CA PRO A 77 -6.86 8.01 6.50
C PRO A 77 -7.03 8.70 7.86
N ASP A 78 -6.94 7.98 8.98
CA ASP A 78 -7.00 8.56 10.34
C ASP A 78 -5.76 9.38 10.73
N ALA A 79 -4.72 9.41 9.89
CA ALA A 79 -3.49 10.15 10.11
C ALA A 79 -3.46 11.50 9.35
N THR A 80 -4.61 12.16 9.22
CA THR A 80 -4.71 13.47 8.54
C THR A 80 -3.78 14.52 9.18
N PRO A 81 -3.24 15.47 8.40
CA PRO A 81 -2.37 16.53 8.90
C PRO A 81 -3.06 17.53 9.84
N ASP A 82 -4.39 17.68 9.74
CA ASP A 82 -5.13 18.76 10.42
C ASP A 82 -5.59 18.44 11.83
N LYS A 83 -5.39 17.20 12.31
CA LYS A 83 -5.60 16.91 13.74
C LYS A 83 -4.27 17.04 14.47
N PRO A 84 -4.16 17.95 15.47
CA PRO A 84 -3.03 17.96 16.39
C PRO A 84 -2.86 16.54 16.93
N ARG A 85 -1.71 15.92 16.66
CA ARG A 85 -1.40 14.62 17.22
C ARG A 85 -1.37 14.79 18.73
N LYS A 86 -2.39 14.30 19.43
CA LYS A 86 -2.35 14.21 20.89
C LYS A 86 -1.02 13.56 21.28
N PRO A 87 -0.25 14.13 22.22
CA PRO A 87 0.98 13.54 22.71
C PRO A 87 0.71 12.08 23.11
N LYS A 88 1.26 11.13 22.35
CA LYS A 88 1.22 9.72 22.75
C LYS A 88 2.12 9.60 23.96
N ASP A 89 1.51 9.34 25.11
CA ASP A 89 2.18 9.17 26.38
C ASP A 89 3.34 8.16 26.22
N LYS A 90 4.56 8.62 26.47
CA LYS A 90 5.78 7.84 26.22
C LYS A 90 6.01 6.86 27.36
N ARG A 91 5.24 5.77 27.43
CA ARG A 91 5.69 4.61 28.20
C ARG A 91 6.72 3.83 27.37
N LYS A 92 7.99 4.16 27.60
CA LYS A 92 9.15 3.46 27.05
C LYS A 92 9.14 2.00 27.53
N ASN A 93 9.28 1.04 26.61
CA ASN A 93 10.25 -0.02 26.84
C ASN A 93 10.84 -0.52 25.51
N LYS A 94 12.16 -0.40 25.42
CA LYS A 94 13.01 -0.76 24.30
C LYS A 94 13.35 -2.24 24.45
N LYS A 95 12.75 -3.11 23.64
CA LYS A 95 13.33 -4.42 23.35
C LYS A 95 13.65 -4.46 21.86
N ASN A 96 14.95 -4.42 21.57
CA ASN A 96 15.52 -4.68 20.26
C ASN A 96 15.08 -6.08 19.81
N LYS A 97 14.06 -6.17 18.95
CA LYS A 97 13.81 -7.39 18.18
C LYS A 97 14.41 -7.14 16.81
N LYS A 98 15.58 -7.76 16.56
CA LYS A 98 16.23 -7.81 15.26
C LYS A 98 15.19 -8.31 14.26
N GLN A 99 14.72 -7.41 13.39
CA GLN A 99 13.73 -7.73 12.38
C GLN A 99 14.46 -8.45 11.26
N THR A 100 14.72 -9.75 11.46
CA THR A 100 14.99 -10.65 10.36
C THR A 100 13.67 -10.76 9.61
N THR A 101 13.53 -10.01 8.53
CA THR A 101 12.47 -10.25 7.55
C THR A 101 12.62 -11.69 7.09
N PRO A 102 11.56 -12.53 7.15
CA PRO A 102 11.57 -13.78 6.41
C PRO A 102 11.92 -13.39 4.97
N LEU A 103 12.99 -13.97 4.43
CA LEU A 103 13.23 -13.88 3.01
C LEU A 103 11.97 -14.43 2.33
N PRO A 104 11.54 -13.84 1.19
CA PRO A 104 10.55 -14.50 0.37
C PRO A 104 11.02 -15.95 0.13
N PRO A 105 10.12 -16.94 0.15
CA PRO A 105 10.48 -18.32 -0.12
C PRO A 105 11.28 -18.35 -1.43
N VAL A 106 12.53 -18.81 -1.34
CA VAL A 106 13.35 -19.04 -2.52
C VAL A 106 12.68 -20.22 -3.22
N ILE A 107 11.94 -19.93 -4.28
CA ILE A 107 11.49 -20.94 -5.22
C ILE A 107 12.76 -21.51 -5.84
N SER A 108 13.13 -22.72 -5.44
CA SER A 108 14.19 -23.49 -6.07
C SER A 108 13.80 -23.70 -7.53
N LEU A 109 14.63 -23.18 -8.44
CA LEU A 109 14.57 -23.50 -9.87
C LEU A 109 15.32 -24.82 -10.02
N ASP A 110 14.59 -25.92 -9.96
CA ASP A 110 15.00 -27.21 -10.52
C ASP A 110 14.43 -27.33 -11.94
#